data_AF-A0A3G2EA04-F1
#
_entry.id   AF-A0A3G2EA04-F1
#
_cell.length_a   1.000
_cell.length_b   1.000
_cell.length_c   1.000
_cell.angle_alpha   90.00
_cell.angle_beta   90.00
_cell.angle_gamma   90.00
#
_symmetry.space_group_name_H-M   'P 1'
#
loop_
_entity.id
_entity.type
_entity.pdbx_description
1 polymer ?
#
loop_
_entity_poly.entity_id
_entity_poly.type
_entity_poly.pdbx_seq_one_letter_code
_entity_poly.pdbx_strand_id
1 'polypeptide(L)'
;MRRAALGVAAAALILSAGGAGAQQIKEPAAIAKFVAPFKTYTGQPLIELLAQYGMRIEWIDTTPIDTMIATVRRPGDQNGDLVTILSLTGKPKKMPCNLDRWMRQGYAGGHAEDMAEIMYRNGRFLINASDLNPVLYWAATGKCSTQYSL
;
A
#
# COMPACT_ATOMS: atom_id res chain seq x y z
N MET A 1 31.36 38.86 -21.67
CA MET A 1 30.64 37.61 -21.99
C MET A 1 31.37 36.43 -21.37
N ARG A 2 30.85 35.85 -20.28
CA ARG A 2 31.29 34.52 -19.77
C ARG A 2 30.06 33.83 -19.17
N ARG A 3 29.63 32.75 -19.83
CA ARG A 3 28.65 31.77 -19.33
C ARG A 3 29.43 30.68 -18.59
N ALA A 4 28.92 30.24 -17.44
CA ALA A 4 29.19 28.92 -16.84
C ALA A 4 28.06 28.66 -15.83
N ALA A 5 26.94 28.10 -16.30
CA ALA A 5 26.63 26.67 -16.24
C ALA A 5 26.25 26.22 -14.82
N LEU A 6 24.94 26.27 -14.54
CA LEU A 6 24.31 25.58 -13.40
C LEU A 6 24.51 24.08 -13.56
N GLY A 7 25.25 23.47 -12.63
CA GLY A 7 25.35 22.02 -12.51
C GLY A 7 24.01 21.46 -12.01
N VAL A 8 23.33 20.71 -12.87
CA VAL A 8 22.18 19.88 -12.50
C VAL A 8 22.71 18.71 -11.69
N ALA A 9 22.45 18.71 -10.38
CA ALA A 9 22.67 17.54 -9.54
C ALA A 9 21.64 16.46 -9.94
N ALA A 10 22.04 15.55 -10.83
CA ALA A 10 21.30 14.34 -11.10
C ALA A 10 21.37 13.45 -9.87
N ALA A 11 20.30 13.43 -9.07
CA ALA A 11 20.12 12.43 -8.02
C ALA A 11 19.96 11.06 -8.70
N ALA A 12 21.06 10.32 -8.80
CA ALA A 12 21.05 8.94 -9.25
C ALA A 12 20.30 8.09 -8.20
N LEU A 13 19.07 7.68 -8.54
CA LEU A 13 18.38 6.60 -7.86
C LEU A 13 19.18 5.33 -8.10
N ILE A 14 20.02 4.95 -7.14
CA ILE A 14 20.63 3.63 -7.10
C ILE A 14 19.50 2.65 -6.76
N LEU A 15 18.90 2.06 -7.80
CA LEU A 15 18.21 0.77 -7.65
C LEU A 15 19.31 -0.27 -7.51
N SER A 16 19.72 -0.57 -6.28
CA SER A 16 20.45 -1.79 -6.00
C SER A 16 19.52 -2.96 -6.34
N ALA A 17 19.84 -3.66 -7.43
CA ALA A 17 19.27 -4.96 -7.78
C ALA A 17 19.77 -6.00 -6.75
N GLY A 18 19.21 -5.94 -5.54
CA GLY A 18 19.22 -7.06 -4.59
C GLY A 18 18.23 -8.12 -5.08
N GLY A 19 18.55 -9.39 -4.87
CA GLY A 19 17.84 -10.54 -5.45
C GLY A 19 16.32 -10.49 -5.34
N ALA A 20 15.64 -11.19 -6.25
CA ALA A 20 14.18 -11.37 -6.26
C ALA A 20 13.70 -11.91 -4.91
N GLY A 21 13.35 -11.00 -4.02
CA GLY A 21 12.99 -11.24 -2.63
C GLY A 21 12.15 -10.08 -2.13
N ALA A 22 11.60 -10.23 -0.93
CA ALA A 22 10.75 -9.21 -0.32
C ALA A 22 11.49 -7.86 -0.24
N GLN A 23 10.93 -6.82 -0.83
CA GLN A 23 11.44 -5.45 -0.77
C GLN A 23 10.59 -4.64 0.21
N GLN A 24 11.27 -4.03 1.19
CA GLN A 24 10.67 -3.12 2.17
C GLN A 24 10.96 -1.65 1.81
N ILE A 25 9.93 -0.81 1.90
CA ILE A 25 9.97 0.63 1.59
C ILE A 25 9.52 1.40 2.84
N LYS A 26 10.42 2.22 3.41
CA LYS A 26 10.13 3.04 4.61
C LYS A 26 10.20 4.54 4.39
N GLU A 27 10.94 4.99 3.39
CA GLU A 27 11.14 6.42 3.13
C GLU A 27 9.83 7.07 2.69
N PRO A 28 9.34 8.14 3.35
CA PRO A 28 8.03 8.73 3.05
C PRO A 28 7.83 9.12 1.58
N ALA A 29 8.88 9.67 0.93
CA ALA A 29 8.82 10.03 -0.48
C ALA A 29 8.74 8.79 -1.40
N ALA A 30 9.41 7.69 -1.02
CA ALA A 30 9.35 6.44 -1.77
C ALA A 30 8.00 5.74 -1.59
N ILE A 31 7.42 5.77 -0.38
CA ILE A 31 6.06 5.31 -0.10
C ILE A 31 5.06 6.07 -0.96
N ALA A 32 5.12 7.42 -0.95
CA ALA A 32 4.24 8.26 -1.76
C ALA A 32 4.34 7.96 -3.25
N LYS A 33 5.57 7.79 -3.77
CA LYS A 33 5.79 7.39 -5.16
C LYS A 33 5.20 6.02 -5.47
N PHE A 34 5.38 5.04 -4.58
CA PHE A 34 4.89 3.67 -4.78
C PHE A 34 3.36 3.61 -4.82
N VAL A 35 2.67 4.32 -3.92
CA VAL A 35 1.19 4.31 -3.86
C VAL A 35 0.52 5.32 -4.78
N ALA A 36 1.27 6.17 -5.48
CA ALA A 36 0.72 7.16 -6.41
C ALA A 36 -0.25 6.58 -7.47
N PRO A 37 -0.05 5.35 -8.01
CA PRO A 37 -1.01 4.75 -8.94
C PRO A 37 -2.33 4.30 -8.30
N PHE A 38 -2.45 4.29 -6.97
CA PHE A 38 -3.67 3.90 -6.27
C PHE A 38 -4.76 4.96 -6.49
N LYS A 39 -5.84 4.57 -7.18
CA LYS A 39 -6.97 5.45 -7.46
C LYS A 39 -7.98 5.37 -6.32
N THR A 40 -8.10 6.44 -5.55
CA THR A 40 -9.13 6.56 -4.51
C THR A 40 -10.48 6.99 -5.10
N TYR A 41 -11.56 6.74 -4.37
CA TYR A 41 -12.90 7.17 -4.78
C TYR A 41 -13.05 8.71 -4.78
N THR A 42 -12.23 9.42 -4.01
CA THR A 42 -12.23 10.90 -3.95
C THR A 42 -11.36 11.53 -5.03
N GLY A 43 -10.52 10.74 -5.72
CA GLY A 43 -9.50 11.23 -6.64
C GLY A 43 -8.25 11.80 -5.97
N GLN A 44 -8.21 11.86 -4.64
CA GLN A 44 -7.03 12.31 -3.88
C GLN A 44 -5.97 11.18 -3.78
N PRO A 45 -4.69 11.51 -3.62
CA PRO A 45 -3.66 10.52 -3.27
C PRO A 45 -4.04 9.71 -2.03
N LEU A 46 -3.74 8.41 -2.03
CA LEU A 46 -4.09 7.51 -0.92
C LEU A 46 -3.57 8.04 0.44
N ILE A 47 -2.33 8.56 0.47
CA ILE A 47 -1.73 9.10 1.70
C ILE A 47 -2.53 10.28 2.25
N GLU A 48 -3.02 11.17 1.38
CA GLU A 48 -3.82 12.32 1.79
C GLU A 48 -5.18 11.89 2.33
N LEU A 49 -5.83 10.92 1.67
CA LEU A 49 -7.08 10.36 2.15
C LEU A 49 -6.89 9.72 3.54
N LEU A 50 -5.89 8.87 3.73
CA LEU A 50 -5.62 8.22 5.02
C LEU A 50 -5.31 9.25 6.13
N ALA A 51 -4.55 10.30 5.81
CA ALA A 51 -4.18 11.35 6.75
C ALA A 51 -5.41 12.11 7.31
N GLN A 52 -6.45 12.33 6.50
CA GLN A 52 -7.70 12.97 6.96
C GLN A 52 -8.39 12.17 8.07
N TYR A 53 -8.18 10.85 8.10
CA TYR A 53 -8.73 9.95 9.11
C TYR A 53 -7.74 9.64 10.25
N GLY A 54 -6.61 10.36 10.31
CA GLY A 54 -5.60 10.20 11.36
C GLY A 54 -4.71 8.97 11.20
N MET A 55 -4.59 8.47 9.97
CA MET A 55 -3.78 7.30 9.62
C MET A 55 -2.64 7.67 8.69
N ARG A 56 -1.61 6.81 8.65
CA ARG A 56 -0.52 6.90 7.68
C ARG A 56 0.01 5.51 7.35
N ILE A 57 0.70 5.39 6.23
CA ILE A 57 1.46 4.19 5.87
C ILE A 57 2.84 4.31 6.54
N GLU A 58 3.19 3.35 7.39
CA GLU A 58 4.49 3.31 8.06
C GLU A 58 5.58 2.72 7.16
N TRP A 59 5.25 1.61 6.50
CA TRP A 59 6.13 0.94 5.55
C TRP A 59 5.31 0.12 4.56
N ILE A 60 5.94 -0.27 3.45
CA ILE A 60 5.37 -1.16 2.43
C ILE A 60 6.33 -2.32 2.19
N ASP A 61 5.82 -3.54 2.28
CA ASP A 61 6.53 -4.74 1.83
C ASP A 61 5.96 -5.23 0.52
N THR A 62 6.83 -5.60 -0.41
CA THR A 62 6.45 -6.20 -1.70
C THR A 62 7.16 -7.52 -1.88
N THR A 63 6.40 -8.58 -2.10
CA THR A 63 6.93 -9.91 -2.37
C THR A 63 6.51 -10.35 -3.78
N PRO A 64 7.46 -10.66 -4.67
CA PRO A 64 7.11 -11.24 -5.96
C PRO A 64 6.37 -12.55 -5.78
N ILE A 65 5.26 -12.74 -6.50
CA ILE A 65 4.48 -13.97 -6.39
C ILE A 65 5.25 -15.22 -6.86
N ASP A 66 6.28 -14.99 -7.69
CA ASP A 66 7.22 -15.99 -8.20
C ASP A 66 8.12 -16.60 -7.12
N THR A 67 8.26 -15.94 -5.98
CA THR A 67 9.03 -16.46 -4.84
C THR A 67 8.15 -17.14 -3.79
N MET A 68 6.83 -17.11 -3.95
CA MET A 68 5.89 -17.70 -3.00
C MET A 68 5.63 -19.17 -3.34
N ILE A 69 5.46 -20.01 -2.32
CA ILE A 69 5.10 -21.42 -2.52
C ILE A 69 3.74 -21.53 -3.22
N ALA A 70 3.59 -22.54 -4.09
CA ALA A 70 2.41 -22.69 -4.95
C ALA A 70 1.08 -22.77 -4.17
N THR A 71 1.10 -23.27 -2.94
CA THR A 71 -0.08 -23.37 -2.07
C THR A 71 -0.60 -22.02 -1.55
N VAL A 72 0.20 -20.95 -1.66
CA VAL A 72 -0.20 -19.60 -1.24
C VAL A 72 -0.74 -18.77 -2.42
N ARG A 73 -0.51 -19.21 -3.66
CA ARG A 73 -1.03 -18.53 -4.84
C ARG A 73 -2.55 -18.65 -4.92
N ARG A 74 -3.22 -17.53 -5.14
CA ARG A 74 -4.66 -17.42 -5.33
C ARG A 74 -5.05 -17.68 -6.78
N PRO A 75 -6.30 -18.11 -7.04
CA PRO A 75 -6.82 -18.13 -8.39
C PRO A 75 -6.76 -16.74 -9.03
N GLY A 76 -6.04 -16.62 -10.16
CA GLY A 76 -5.90 -15.36 -10.92
C GLY A 76 -4.57 -14.61 -10.72
N ASP A 77 -3.72 -15.08 -9.82
CA ASP A 77 -2.34 -14.59 -9.67
C ASP A 77 -1.50 -14.91 -10.92
N GLN A 78 -0.62 -14.00 -11.30
CA GLN A 78 0.20 -14.07 -12.50
C GLN A 78 1.67 -13.81 -12.18
N ASN A 79 2.58 -14.50 -12.89
CA ASN A 79 4.00 -14.22 -12.75
C ASN A 79 4.30 -12.74 -13.03
N GLY A 80 5.21 -12.17 -12.24
CA GLY A 80 5.46 -10.72 -12.21
C GLY A 80 4.53 -9.90 -11.32
N ASP A 81 3.49 -10.51 -10.72
CA ASP A 81 2.72 -9.83 -9.68
C ASP A 81 3.53 -9.65 -8.39
N LEU A 82 3.21 -8.58 -7.66
CA LEU A 82 3.71 -8.33 -6.32
C LEU A 82 2.55 -8.42 -5.31
N VAL A 83 2.68 -9.31 -4.33
CA VAL A 83 1.90 -9.22 -3.10
C VAL A 83 2.44 -8.05 -2.31
N THR A 84 1.63 -7.02 -2.11
CA THR A 84 2.02 -5.78 -1.45
C THR A 84 1.30 -5.67 -0.12
N ILE A 85 2.04 -5.51 0.97
CA ILE A 85 1.50 -5.26 2.31
C ILE A 85 1.80 -3.82 2.69
N LEU A 86 0.78 -3.05 3.02
CA LEU A 86 0.89 -1.70 3.56
C LEU A 86 0.68 -1.78 5.07
N SER A 87 1.71 -1.46 5.86
CA SER A 87 1.55 -1.30 7.30
C SER A 87 0.92 0.05 7.60
N LEU A 88 -0.27 0.03 8.19
CA LEU A 88 -1.01 1.22 8.56
C LEU A 88 -0.84 1.49 10.06
N THR A 89 -0.58 2.76 10.39
CA THR A 89 -0.42 3.21 11.78
C THR A 89 -1.16 4.52 12.01
N GLY A 90 -1.30 4.90 13.28
CA GLY A 90 -1.92 6.16 13.70
C GLY A 90 -3.06 5.98 14.69
N LYS A 91 -3.97 6.95 14.74
CA LYS A 91 -5.15 6.94 15.61
C LYS A 91 -6.38 7.16 14.74
N PRO A 92 -6.99 6.09 14.18
CA PRO A 92 -8.13 6.22 13.28
C PRO A 92 -9.29 6.92 13.99
N LYS A 93 -9.86 7.91 13.32
CA LYS A 93 -10.99 8.71 13.80
C LYS A 93 -12.03 8.86 12.71
N LYS A 94 -13.30 8.64 13.07
CA LYS A 94 -14.46 8.83 12.18
C LYS A 94 -14.35 8.07 10.85
N MET A 95 -13.62 6.96 10.82
CA MET A 95 -13.59 6.13 9.63
C MET A 95 -14.98 5.54 9.38
N PRO A 96 -15.43 5.49 8.12
CA PRO A 96 -16.70 4.86 7.78
C PRO A 96 -16.63 3.34 7.98
N CYS A 97 -17.78 2.69 7.89
CA CYS A 97 -17.87 1.22 7.85
C CYS A 97 -17.29 0.51 9.10
N ASN A 98 -17.27 1.17 10.27
CA ASN A 98 -16.63 0.66 11.49
C ASN A 98 -15.15 0.27 11.30
N LEU A 99 -14.47 0.85 10.30
CA LEU A 99 -13.07 0.52 10.02
C LEU A 99 -12.15 0.93 11.17
N ASP A 100 -12.50 1.96 11.93
CA ASP A 100 -11.76 2.32 13.15
C ASP A 100 -11.80 1.20 14.20
N ARG A 101 -12.92 0.49 14.34
CA ARG A 101 -13.02 -0.70 15.19
C ARG A 101 -12.22 -1.86 14.62
N TRP A 102 -12.31 -2.11 13.32
CA TRP A 102 -11.55 -3.17 12.65
C TRP A 102 -10.04 -3.01 12.89
N MET A 103 -9.52 -1.81 12.66
CA MET A 103 -8.12 -1.44 12.93
C MET A 103 -7.76 -1.58 14.42
N ARG A 104 -8.64 -1.12 15.33
CA ARG A 104 -8.38 -1.24 16.78
C ARG A 104 -8.45 -2.66 17.32
N GLN A 105 -9.15 -3.58 16.66
CA GLN A 105 -9.22 -4.98 17.09
C GLN A 105 -7.90 -5.72 16.84
N GLY A 106 -7.10 -5.32 15.86
CA GLY A 106 -5.69 -5.75 15.74
C GLY A 106 -4.84 -5.31 16.93
N TYR A 107 -5.22 -4.23 17.62
CA TYR A 107 -4.47 -3.63 18.73
C TYR A 107 -4.58 -4.38 20.06
N ALA A 108 -5.55 -5.30 20.23
CA ALA A 108 -5.80 -5.96 21.52
C ALA A 108 -4.76 -7.04 21.92
N GLY A 109 -3.72 -7.25 21.12
CA GLY A 109 -2.66 -8.25 21.37
C GLY A 109 -1.21 -7.75 21.21
N GLY A 110 -0.99 -6.44 21.02
CA GLY A 110 0.35 -5.84 21.12
C GLY A 110 1.29 -5.95 19.90
N HIS A 111 0.96 -6.68 18.83
CA HIS A 111 1.86 -6.80 17.65
C HIS A 111 1.16 -7.01 16.29
N ALA A 112 -0.10 -6.62 16.10
CA ALA A 112 -0.65 -6.56 14.73
C ALA A 112 -0.55 -5.12 14.23
N GLU A 113 0.50 -4.84 13.46
CA GLU A 113 0.44 -3.78 12.46
C GLU A 113 -0.82 -4.03 11.62
N ASP A 114 -1.63 -3.01 11.39
CA ASP A 114 -2.82 -3.15 10.56
C ASP A 114 -2.37 -3.29 9.11
N MET A 115 -2.06 -4.53 8.72
CA MET A 115 -1.53 -4.90 7.43
C MET A 115 -2.67 -4.90 6.40
N ALA A 116 -2.57 -3.99 5.43
CA ALA A 116 -3.45 -3.98 4.29
C ALA A 116 -2.76 -4.64 3.09
N GLU A 117 -3.15 -5.86 2.78
CA GLU A 117 -2.66 -6.58 1.61
C GLU A 117 -3.41 -6.14 0.34
N ILE A 118 -2.66 -5.99 -0.74
CA ILE A 118 -3.17 -5.73 -2.08
C ILE A 118 -2.21 -6.26 -3.15
N MET A 119 -2.77 -6.71 -4.27
CA MET A 119 -1.98 -7.12 -5.42
C MET A 119 -1.58 -5.93 -6.29
N TYR A 120 -0.32 -5.91 -6.72
CA TYR A 120 0.22 -4.92 -7.63
C TYR A 120 0.74 -5.60 -8.90
N ARG A 121 0.20 -5.16 -10.06
CA ARG A 121 0.48 -5.73 -11.38
C ARG A 121 0.75 -4.61 -12.37
N ASN A 122 1.88 -4.67 -13.08
CA ASN A 122 2.22 -3.78 -14.18
C ASN A 122 1.99 -2.28 -13.86
N GLY A 123 2.44 -1.84 -12.68
CA GLY A 123 2.33 -0.43 -12.29
C GLY A 123 0.99 -0.04 -11.63
N ARG A 124 0.11 -1.01 -11.31
CA ARG A 124 -1.26 -0.74 -10.87
C ARG A 124 -1.70 -1.67 -9.75
N PHE A 125 -2.50 -1.14 -8.83
CA PHE A 125 -3.17 -1.91 -7.79
C PHE A 125 -4.44 -2.60 -8.32
N LEU A 126 -4.65 -3.86 -7.92
CA LEU A 126 -5.83 -4.65 -8.28
C LEU A 126 -6.91 -4.50 -7.20
N ILE A 127 -7.90 -3.63 -7.47
CA ILE A 127 -8.95 -3.24 -6.52
C ILE A 127 -10.12 -4.24 -6.45
N ASN A 128 -10.27 -5.10 -7.44
CA ASN A 128 -11.40 -6.03 -7.55
C ASN A 128 -11.11 -7.42 -6.97
N ALA A 129 -9.99 -7.60 -6.29
CA ALA A 129 -9.65 -8.88 -5.69
C ALA A 129 -10.60 -9.17 -4.52
N SER A 130 -11.11 -10.41 -4.44
CA SER A 130 -12.12 -10.84 -3.46
C SER A 130 -11.60 -10.88 -2.02
N ASP A 131 -10.37 -10.47 -1.80
CA ASP A 131 -9.60 -10.50 -0.57
C ASP A 131 -9.00 -9.13 -0.26
N LEU A 132 -9.43 -8.09 -0.98
CA LEU A 132 -8.95 -6.75 -0.75
C LEU A 132 -9.27 -6.32 0.68
N ASN A 133 -8.23 -5.88 1.39
CA ASN A 133 -8.36 -5.35 2.74
C ASN A 133 -9.50 -4.29 2.83
N PRO A 134 -10.35 -4.30 3.87
CA PRO A 134 -11.49 -3.40 3.99
C PRO A 134 -11.17 -1.91 3.89
N VAL A 135 -10.00 -1.49 4.40
CA VAL A 135 -9.54 -0.10 4.32
C VAL A 135 -9.22 0.29 2.89
N LEU A 136 -8.50 -0.58 2.15
CA LEU A 136 -8.16 -0.33 0.76
C LEU A 136 -9.38 -0.43 -0.16
N TYR A 137 -10.31 -1.35 0.13
CA TYR A 137 -11.59 -1.45 -0.57
C TYR A 137 -12.39 -0.16 -0.43
N TRP A 138 -12.55 0.34 0.80
CA TRP A 138 -13.22 1.60 1.04
C TRP A 138 -12.48 2.77 0.38
N ALA A 139 -11.15 2.85 0.54
CA ALA A 139 -10.35 3.93 -0.05
C ALA A 139 -10.49 3.98 -1.58
N ALA A 140 -10.62 2.84 -2.24
CA ALA A 140 -10.75 2.76 -3.69
C ALA A 140 -12.18 2.97 -4.19
N THR A 141 -13.20 2.56 -3.44
CA THR A 141 -14.60 2.50 -3.94
C THR A 141 -15.57 3.45 -3.25
N GLY A 142 -15.22 3.96 -2.07
CA GLY A 142 -16.13 4.72 -1.20
C GLY A 142 -17.23 3.86 -0.56
N LYS A 143 -17.21 2.54 -0.77
CA LYS A 143 -18.21 1.59 -0.27
C LYS A 143 -17.66 0.80 0.92
N CYS A 144 -18.56 0.28 1.75
CA CYS A 144 -18.21 -0.65 2.80
C CYS A 144 -18.08 -2.06 2.23
N SER A 145 -16.99 -2.77 2.58
CA SER A 145 -16.88 -4.19 2.26
C SER A 145 -17.93 -4.97 3.06
N THR A 146 -18.68 -5.84 2.39
CA THR A 146 -19.68 -6.73 3.02
C THR A 146 -19.03 -7.98 3.62
N GLN A 147 -17.74 -8.22 3.37
CA GLN A 147 -17.04 -9.38 3.94
C GLN A 147 -16.74 -9.23 5.43
N TYR A 148 -16.78 -8.00 5.95
CA TYR A 148 -16.40 -7.69 7.34
C TYR A 148 -17.41 -6.79 8.04
N SER A 149 -18.62 -6.65 7.46
CA SER A 149 -19.75 -6.04 8.16
C SER A 149 -20.17 -6.97 9.30
N LEU A 150 -19.61 -6.71 10.49
CA LEU A 150 -20.07 -7.25 11.77
C LEU A 150 -21.39 -6.59 12.19
#